data_AF-A0A1Y2C4C7-F1
#
_entry.id   AF-A0A1Y2C4C7-F1
#
_cell.length_a   1.000
_cell.length_b   1.000
_cell.length_c   1.000
_cell.angle_alpha   90.00
_cell.angle_beta   90.00
_cell.angle_gamma   90.00
#
_symmetry.space_group_name_H-M   'P 1'
#
loop_
_entity.id
_entity.type
_entity.pdbx_description
1 polymer ?
#
loop_
_entity_poly.entity_id
_entity_poly.type
_entity_poly.pdbx_seq_one_letter_code
_entity_poly.pdbx_strand_id
1 'polypeptide(L)'
;MNRNRNQKIDEEDATENKFGKEFQEAQALLIAEVKVLLDASEQRRMMGEEPSVAATDIKRKTIEYCNRFGRFSDKQSIKEVRQLFPLDQFSQFEAAQLVNLGCESSEEAKILIPSLAKREELDDNHLQDLLDQMTNLRKFQAGGY
;
A
#
# COMPACT_ATOMS: atom_id res chain seq x y z
N MET A 1 -2.87 25.42 -38.00
CA MET A 1 -4.12 24.89 -37.40
C MET A 1 -3.88 24.68 -35.92
N ASN A 2 -4.49 25.56 -35.13
CA ASN A 2 -4.34 25.66 -33.68
C ASN A 2 -5.15 24.54 -33.01
N ARG A 3 -4.50 23.58 -32.34
CA ARG A 3 -5.17 22.70 -31.36
C ARG A 3 -4.63 23.02 -29.99
N ASN A 4 -5.21 24.08 -29.46
CA ASN A 4 -5.27 24.45 -28.06
C ASN A 4 -5.55 23.20 -27.20
N ARG A 5 -4.52 22.59 -26.60
CA ARG A 5 -4.67 21.58 -25.56
C ARG A 5 -4.19 22.21 -24.26
N ASN A 6 -4.94 23.23 -23.83
CA ASN A 6 -4.92 23.70 -22.45
C ASN A 6 -5.57 22.59 -21.60
N GLN A 7 -4.87 21.47 -21.45
CA GLN A 7 -5.18 20.52 -20.39
C GLN A 7 -4.85 21.29 -19.11
N LYS A 8 -5.88 21.78 -18.42
CA LYS A 8 -5.73 22.06 -16.98
C LYS A 8 -5.19 20.75 -16.40
N ILE A 9 -3.91 20.75 -16.05
CA ILE A 9 -3.37 19.74 -15.16
C ILE A 9 -4.10 20.06 -13.86
N ASP A 10 -5.11 19.27 -13.53
CA ASP A 10 -5.68 19.32 -12.19
C ASP A 10 -4.50 19.05 -11.24
N GLU A 11 -4.27 19.95 -10.29
CA GLU A 11 -3.11 19.88 -9.42
C GLU A 11 -3.26 18.66 -8.49
N GLU A 12 -2.53 17.59 -8.80
CA GLU A 12 -2.50 16.35 -8.02
C GLU A 12 -1.73 16.59 -6.71
N ASP A 13 -2.30 16.13 -5.60
CA ASP A 13 -1.72 16.26 -4.27
C ASP A 13 -2.10 15.07 -3.39
N ALA A 14 -1.12 14.18 -3.16
CA ALA A 14 -1.30 13.00 -2.31
C ALA A 14 -1.56 13.36 -0.83
N THR A 15 -1.14 14.55 -0.36
CA THR A 15 -1.44 15.03 1.00
C THR A 15 -2.92 15.40 1.17
N GLU A 16 -3.66 15.50 0.06
CA GLU A 16 -5.10 15.77 0.04
C GLU A 16 -5.92 14.64 -0.57
N ASN A 17 -5.31 13.47 -0.82
CA ASN A 17 -5.90 12.37 -1.61
C ASN A 17 -6.41 12.83 -3.00
N LYS A 18 -5.78 13.85 -3.59
CA LYS A 18 -6.10 14.34 -4.93
C LYS A 18 -5.22 13.63 -5.95
N PHE A 19 -5.76 12.60 -6.60
CA PHE A 19 -5.07 11.86 -7.64
C PHE A 19 -5.71 12.11 -9.02
N GLY A 20 -4.92 11.86 -10.07
CA GLY A 20 -5.41 11.82 -11.44
C GLY A 20 -6.58 10.85 -11.62
N LYS A 21 -7.40 11.08 -12.64
CA LYS A 21 -8.66 10.33 -12.87
C LYS A 21 -8.42 8.83 -13.00
N GLU A 22 -7.27 8.43 -13.54
CA GLU A 22 -6.83 7.05 -13.65
C GLU A 22 -6.60 6.34 -12.30
N PHE A 23 -6.40 7.10 -11.21
CA PHE A 23 -6.09 6.55 -9.88
C PHE A 23 -7.20 6.75 -8.85
N GLN A 24 -8.28 7.47 -9.18
CA GLN A 24 -9.40 7.70 -8.26
C GLN A 24 -10.10 6.39 -7.84
N GLU A 25 -10.18 5.42 -8.74
CA GLU A 25 -10.76 4.09 -8.48
C GLU A 25 -9.70 2.98 -8.40
N ALA A 26 -8.41 3.34 -8.43
CA ALA A 26 -7.35 2.35 -8.43
C ALA A 26 -7.21 1.69 -7.05
N GLN A 27 -6.98 0.38 -7.06
CA GLN A 27 -6.60 -0.36 -5.87
C GLN A 27 -5.11 -0.16 -5.58
N ALA A 28 -4.79 0.45 -4.44
CA ALA A 28 -3.41 0.57 -3.99
C ALA A 28 -2.95 -0.77 -3.39
N LEU A 29 -1.77 -1.25 -3.78
CA LEU A 29 -1.19 -2.48 -3.25
C LEU A 29 -0.24 -2.20 -2.10
N LEU A 30 -0.24 -3.09 -1.11
CA LEU A 30 0.79 -3.13 -0.07
C LEU A 30 2.12 -3.59 -0.69
N ILE A 31 3.26 -3.13 -0.15
CA ILE A 31 4.58 -3.60 -0.60
C ILE A 31 4.68 -5.13 -0.50
N ALA A 32 4.09 -5.69 0.56
CA ALA A 32 4.00 -7.13 0.79
C ALA A 32 3.13 -7.86 -0.24
N GLU A 33 2.01 -7.27 -0.67
CA GLU A 33 1.16 -7.83 -1.75
C GLU A 33 1.89 -7.82 -3.09
N VAL A 34 2.59 -6.72 -3.40
CA VAL A 34 3.42 -6.62 -4.61
C VAL A 34 4.46 -7.74 -4.63
N LYS A 35 5.12 -8.01 -3.51
CA LYS A 35 6.04 -9.15 -3.38
C LYS A 35 5.38 -10.48 -3.76
N VAL A 36 4.23 -10.77 -3.13
CA VAL A 36 3.50 -12.03 -3.37
C VAL A 36 3.10 -12.18 -4.84
N LEU A 37 2.67 -11.10 -5.49
CA LEU A 37 2.30 -11.09 -6.91
C LEU A 37 3.51 -11.32 -7.81
N LEU A 38 4.65 -10.70 -7.51
CA LEU A 38 5.88 -10.87 -8.26
C LEU A 38 6.43 -12.30 -8.13
N ASP A 39 6.44 -12.86 -6.93
CA ASP A 39 6.86 -14.24 -6.67
C ASP A 39 5.96 -15.25 -7.41
N ALA A 40 4.64 -15.02 -7.39
CA ALA A 40 3.69 -15.86 -8.13
C ALA A 40 3.89 -15.76 -9.65
N SER A 41 4.20 -14.57 -10.18
CA SER A 41 4.54 -14.41 -11.60
C SER A 41 5.82 -15.17 -11.97
N GLU A 42 6.87 -15.11 -11.15
CA GLU A 42 8.08 -15.89 -11.40
C GLU A 42 7.82 -17.40 -11.35
N GLN A 43 7.03 -17.88 -10.39
CA GLN A 43 6.65 -19.30 -10.33
C GLN A 43 5.91 -19.77 -11.58
N ARG A 44 4.92 -19.01 -12.07
CA ARG A 44 4.20 -19.34 -13.31
C ARG A 44 5.13 -19.37 -14.53
N ARG A 45 6.10 -18.45 -14.60
CA ARG A 45 7.14 -18.46 -15.64
C ARG A 45 8.01 -19.71 -15.56
N MET A 46 8.41 -20.13 -14.35
CA MET A 46 9.19 -21.36 -14.15
C MET A 46 8.41 -22.64 -14.51
N MET A 47 7.09 -22.62 -14.34
CA MET A 47 6.19 -23.72 -14.75
C MET A 47 5.84 -23.69 -16.25
N GLY A 48 6.28 -22.66 -17.00
CA GLY A 48 6.01 -22.53 -18.43
C GLY A 48 4.61 -21.99 -18.78
N GLU A 49 3.87 -21.48 -17.81
CA GLU A 49 2.52 -20.91 -17.99
C GLU A 49 2.55 -19.47 -18.55
N GLU A 50 3.67 -18.75 -18.36
CA GLU A 50 3.91 -17.42 -18.91
C GLU A 50 5.15 -17.43 -19.83
N PRO A 51 5.20 -16.59 -20.88
CA PRO A 51 6.37 -16.48 -21.75
C PRO A 51 7.63 -16.16 -20.94
N SER A 52 8.71 -16.89 -21.22
CA SER A 52 10.01 -16.66 -20.58
C SER A 52 10.66 -15.39 -21.13
N VAL A 53 10.23 -14.24 -20.61
CA VAL A 53 10.87 -12.93 -20.87
C VAL A 53 11.83 -12.64 -19.73
N ALA A 54 13.10 -12.37 -20.03
CA ALA A 54 14.08 -12.03 -19.01
C ALA A 54 13.55 -10.92 -18.09
N ALA A 55 13.73 -11.08 -16.78
CA ALA A 55 13.30 -10.08 -15.81
C ALA A 55 13.99 -8.75 -16.12
N THR A 56 13.19 -7.70 -16.31
CA THR A 56 13.73 -6.37 -16.56
C THR A 56 14.46 -5.87 -15.33
N ASP A 57 15.42 -4.95 -15.51
CA ASP A 57 16.11 -4.31 -14.38
C ASP A 57 15.15 -3.64 -13.40
N ILE A 58 14.02 -3.12 -13.91
CA ILE A 58 12.95 -2.55 -13.09
C ILE A 58 12.36 -3.63 -12.19
N LYS A 59 11.95 -4.79 -12.75
CA LYS A 59 11.39 -5.90 -11.97
C LYS A 59 12.34 -6.36 -10.87
N ARG A 60 13.64 -6.52 -11.19
CA ARG A 60 14.65 -6.93 -10.22
C ARG A 60 14.78 -5.94 -9.07
N LYS A 61 14.88 -4.64 -9.37
CA LYS A 61 14.93 -3.58 -8.36
C LYS A 61 13.66 -3.52 -7.50
N THR A 62 12.50 -3.71 -8.10
CA THR A 62 11.23 -3.77 -7.37
C THR A 62 11.18 -4.95 -6.42
N ILE A 63 11.60 -6.15 -6.85
CA ILE A 63 11.67 -7.33 -5.98
C ILE A 63 12.61 -7.08 -4.80
N GLU A 64 13.80 -6.50 -5.05
CA GLU A 64 14.75 -6.16 -4.00
C GLU A 64 14.16 -5.17 -2.99
N TYR A 65 13.48 -4.12 -3.47
CA TYR A 65 12.78 -3.16 -2.61
C TYR A 65 11.69 -3.84 -1.77
N CYS A 66 10.84 -4.65 -2.39
CA CYS A 66 9.77 -5.38 -1.70
C CYS A 66 10.31 -6.38 -0.67
N ASN A 67 11.45 -7.02 -0.96
CA ASN A 67 12.13 -7.90 0.00
C ASN A 67 12.64 -7.16 1.22
N ARG A 68 13.13 -5.92 1.03
CA ARG A 68 13.72 -5.11 2.10
C ARG A 68 12.68 -4.39 2.95
N PHE A 69 11.61 -3.88 2.33
CA PHE A 69 10.64 -2.99 2.97
C PHE A 69 9.26 -3.64 3.18
N GLY A 70 9.06 -4.87 2.72
CA GLY A 70 7.85 -5.64 3.03
C GLY A 70 7.76 -5.90 4.54
N ARG A 71 6.82 -5.19 5.21
CA ARG A 71 6.56 -5.36 6.65
C ARG A 71 5.91 -6.69 6.99
N PHE A 72 5.24 -7.29 6.01
CA PHE A 72 4.56 -8.58 6.14
C PHE A 72 5.10 -9.57 5.10
N SER A 73 5.30 -10.82 5.51
CA SER A 73 5.83 -11.90 4.68
C SER A 73 4.84 -13.05 4.53
N ASP A 74 3.98 -13.27 5.52
CA ASP A 74 2.98 -14.32 5.50
C ASP A 74 1.69 -13.87 4.80
N LYS A 75 1.14 -14.72 3.92
CA LYS A 75 -0.06 -14.42 3.12
C LYS A 75 -1.31 -14.22 3.98
N GLN A 76 -1.41 -14.93 5.11
CA GLN A 76 -2.55 -14.78 6.02
C GLN A 76 -2.44 -13.44 6.76
N SER A 77 -1.27 -13.11 7.30
CA SER A 77 -1.02 -11.81 7.94
C SER A 77 -1.26 -10.62 6.99
N ILE A 78 -0.88 -10.75 5.71
CA ILE A 78 -1.15 -9.72 4.68
C ILE A 78 -2.66 -9.52 4.47
N LYS A 79 -3.46 -10.59 4.46
CA LYS A 79 -4.91 -10.48 4.33
C LYS A 79 -5.53 -9.85 5.58
N GLU A 80 -5.09 -10.26 6.76
CA GLU A 80 -5.61 -9.74 8.03
C GLU A 80 -5.29 -8.25 8.19
N VAL A 81 -4.05 -7.82 7.91
CA VAL A 81 -3.70 -6.39 8.00
C VAL A 81 -4.48 -5.54 6.99
N ARG A 82 -4.78 -6.09 5.80
CA ARG A 82 -5.61 -5.40 4.80
C ARG A 82 -7.06 -5.21 5.31
N GLN A 83 -7.57 -6.16 6.07
CA GLN A 83 -8.94 -6.10 6.62
C GLN A 83 -9.07 -5.13 7.80
N LEU A 84 -7.96 -4.79 8.48
CA LEU A 84 -7.96 -3.81 9.58
C LEU A 84 -8.37 -2.40 9.14
N PHE A 85 -8.09 -2.03 7.89
CA PHE A 85 -8.38 -0.68 7.36
C PHE A 85 -9.44 -0.77 6.25
N PRO A 86 -10.74 -0.80 6.60
CA PRO A 86 -11.80 -1.04 5.63
C PRO A 86 -12.06 0.19 4.75
N LEU A 87 -12.51 -0.05 3.52
CA LEU A 87 -12.59 0.98 2.46
C LEU A 87 -13.70 2.01 2.66
N ASP A 88 -14.68 1.71 3.51
CA ASP A 88 -15.70 2.67 3.95
C ASP A 88 -15.13 3.69 4.95
N GLN A 89 -14.04 3.36 5.63
CA GLN A 89 -13.37 4.22 6.60
C GLN A 89 -12.02 4.74 6.14
N PHE A 90 -11.36 4.14 5.15
CA PHE A 90 -10.04 4.58 4.69
C PHE A 90 -9.96 4.52 3.17
N SER A 91 -9.33 5.51 2.55
CA SER A 91 -9.00 5.39 1.13
C SER A 91 -7.99 4.26 0.92
N GLN A 92 -7.98 3.69 -0.29
CA GLN A 92 -6.99 2.68 -0.69
C GLN A 92 -5.55 3.17 -0.43
N PHE A 93 -5.29 4.44 -0.72
CA PHE A 93 -4.00 5.07 -0.51
C PHE A 93 -3.62 5.15 0.97
N GLU A 94 -4.49 5.69 1.82
CA GLU A 94 -4.24 5.82 3.26
C GLU A 94 -4.00 4.46 3.92
N ALA A 95 -4.85 3.47 3.63
CA ALA A 95 -4.68 2.11 4.15
C ALA A 95 -3.33 1.51 3.75
N ALA A 96 -2.91 1.70 2.49
CA ALA A 96 -1.60 1.24 2.03
C ALA A 96 -0.45 2.01 2.71
N GLN A 97 -0.56 3.33 2.90
CA GLN A 97 0.45 4.13 3.57
C GLN A 97 0.62 3.73 5.03
N LEU A 98 -0.47 3.58 5.79
CA LEU A 98 -0.44 3.15 7.20
C LEU A 98 0.36 1.85 7.38
N VAL A 99 0.09 0.88 6.53
CA VAL A 99 0.75 -0.44 6.58
C VAL A 99 2.20 -0.40 6.10
N ASN A 100 2.48 0.29 4.98
CA ASN A 100 3.81 0.34 4.39
C ASN A 100 4.80 1.15 5.25
N LEU A 101 4.35 2.28 5.81
CA LEU A 101 5.12 3.09 6.74
C LEU A 101 5.21 2.41 8.11
N GLY A 102 4.22 1.56 8.44
CA GLY A 102 4.15 0.83 9.69
C GLY A 102 4.08 1.77 10.88
N CYS A 103 3.19 2.76 10.79
CA CYS A 103 2.94 3.75 11.82
C CYS A 103 2.57 3.07 13.15
N GLU A 104 3.00 3.65 14.26
CA GLU A 104 2.81 3.08 15.60
C GLU A 104 1.96 3.99 16.51
N SER A 105 1.77 5.26 16.14
CA SER A 105 0.84 6.16 16.82
C SER A 105 -0.09 6.92 15.88
N SER A 106 -1.27 7.30 16.39
CA SER A 106 -2.23 8.14 15.66
C SER A 106 -1.63 9.49 15.25
N GLU A 107 -0.82 10.10 16.13
CA GLU A 107 -0.08 11.33 15.85
C GLU A 107 0.90 11.15 14.69
N GLU A 108 1.74 10.10 14.72
CA GLU A 108 2.68 9.80 13.63
C GLU A 108 1.93 9.58 12.31
N ALA A 109 0.85 8.79 12.33
CA ALA A 109 0.04 8.52 11.15
C ALA A 109 -0.53 9.81 10.54
N LYS A 110 -1.07 10.72 11.35
CA LYS A 110 -1.60 12.01 10.89
C LYS A 110 -0.52 12.96 10.38
N ILE A 111 0.70 12.91 10.93
CA ILE A 111 1.84 13.70 10.46
C ILE A 111 2.33 13.19 9.10
N LEU A 112 2.52 11.87 8.96
CA LEU A 112 3.05 11.25 7.74
C LEU A 112 2.01 11.17 6.62
N ILE A 113 0.72 11.12 6.95
CA ILE A 113 -0.39 11.01 6.02
C ILE A 113 -1.38 12.16 6.32
N PRO A 114 -1.10 13.38 5.82
CA PRO A 114 -1.88 14.57 6.18
C PRO A 114 -3.37 14.51 5.81
N SER A 115 -3.73 13.65 4.85
CA SER A 115 -5.13 13.42 4.50
C SER A 115 -5.94 12.79 5.64
N LEU A 116 -5.31 12.01 6.53
CA LEU A 116 -5.96 11.50 7.75
C LEU A 116 -6.23 12.62 8.77
N ALA A 117 -5.33 13.61 8.86
CA ALA A 117 -5.47 14.73 9.80
C ALA A 117 -6.64 15.65 9.45
N LYS A 118 -6.98 15.75 8.16
CA LYS A 118 -8.09 16.58 7.64
C LYS A 118 -9.48 15.96 7.87
N ARG A 119 -9.55 14.74 8.42
CA ARG A 119 -10.80 14.02 8.64
C ARG A 119 -11.31 14.22 10.06
N GLU A 120 -12.32 15.06 10.21
CA GLU A 120 -12.94 15.36 11.51
C GLU A 120 -13.62 14.13 12.15
N GLU A 121 -14.08 13.18 11.33
CA GLU A 121 -14.80 11.98 11.78
C GLU A 121 -13.88 10.83 12.24
N LEU A 122 -12.57 10.93 12.01
CA LEU A 122 -11.62 9.88 12.40
C LEU A 122 -11.10 10.12 13.82
N ASP A 123 -11.67 9.37 14.77
CA ASP A 123 -11.23 9.39 16.17
C ASP A 123 -9.81 8.84 16.34
N ASP A 124 -9.01 9.54 17.14
CA ASP A 124 -7.61 9.18 17.41
C ASP A 124 -7.48 7.90 18.22
N ASN A 125 -8.42 7.61 19.13
CA ASN A 125 -8.38 6.37 19.90
C ASN A 125 -8.70 5.17 19.00
N HIS A 126 -9.72 5.29 18.15
CA HIS A 126 -10.04 4.28 17.14
C HIS A 126 -8.86 4.02 16.19
N LEU A 127 -8.21 5.08 15.69
CA LEU A 127 -7.02 4.92 14.85
C LEU A 127 -5.88 4.23 15.62
N GLN A 128 -5.64 4.60 16.86
CA GLN A 128 -4.62 3.96 17.71
C GLN A 128 -4.91 2.47 17.92
N ASP A 129 -6.16 2.09 18.19
CA ASP A 129 -6.57 0.70 18.37
C ASP A 129 -6.29 -0.15 17.12
N LEU A 130 -6.50 0.41 15.92
CA LEU A 130 -6.18 -0.27 14.66
C LEU A 130 -4.66 -0.41 14.45
N LEU A 131 -3.88 0.62 14.78
CA LEU A 131 -2.41 0.59 14.71
C LEU A 131 -1.80 -0.41 15.69
N ASP A 132 -2.38 -0.53 16.89
CA ASP A 132 -1.97 -1.50 17.89
C ASP A 132 -2.26 -2.93 17.43
N GLN A 133 -3.43 -3.18 16.83
CA GLN A 133 -3.77 -4.46 16.20
C GLN A 133 -2.79 -4.80 15.07
N MET A 134 -2.49 -3.85 14.17
CA MET A 134 -1.49 -4.04 13.12
C MET A 134 -0.11 -4.39 13.69
N THR A 135 0.31 -3.70 14.75
CA THR A 135 1.59 -3.94 15.43
C THR A 135 1.63 -5.35 16.05
N ASN A 136 0.52 -5.81 16.62
CA ASN A 136 0.40 -7.15 17.16
C ASN A 136 0.49 -8.21 16.05
N LEU A 137 -0.23 -8.05 14.94
CA LEU A 137 -0.13 -8.95 13.77
C LEU A 137 1.33 -9.07 13.27
N ARG A 138 2.03 -7.94 13.20
CA ARG A 138 3.45 -7.90 12.80
C ARG A 138 4.34 -8.71 13.76
N LYS A 139 4.10 -8.60 15.07
CA LYS A 139 4.85 -9.35 16.10
C LYS A 139 4.58 -10.85 16.02
N PHE A 140 3.33 -11.26 15.81
CA PHE A 140 2.98 -12.69 15.70
C PHE A 140 3.63 -13.37 14.49
N GLN A 141 3.71 -12.69 13.36
CA GLN A 141 4.47 -13.14 12.20
C GLN A 141 5.97 -13.32 12.50
N ALA A 142 6.57 -12.38 13.25
CA ALA A 142 8.00 -12.39 13.54
C ALA A 142 8.39 -13.42 14.61
N GLY A 143 7.45 -13.84 15.47
CA GLY A 143 7.64 -14.81 16.55
C GLY A 143 7.48 -16.29 16.13
N GLY A 144 7.49 -16.58 14.83
CA GLY A 144 7.53 -17.95 14.32
C GLY A 144 8.90 -18.60 14.54
N TYR A 145 9.08 -19.17 15.75
CA TYR A 145 10.25 -19.87 16.34
C TYR A 145 11.36 -18.99 16.93
#